data_AF-A0A0C2DCW4-F1
#
_entry.id   AF-A0A0C2DCW4-F1
#
_cell.length_a   1.000
_cell.length_b   1.000
_cell.length_c   1.000
_cell.angle_alpha   90.00
_cell.angle_beta   90.00
_cell.angle_gamma   90.00
#
_symmetry.space_group_name_H-M   'P 1'
#
loop_
_entity.id
_entity.type
_entity.pdbx_description
1 polymer ?
#
loop_
_entity_poly.entity_id
_entity_poly.type
_entity_poly.pdbx_seq_one_letter_code
_entity_poly.pdbx_strand_id
1 'polypeptide(L)'
;MIAELVARLVSTSALAGTRASLTLLCLGLAGRFELLAAPHPWMTSNVGLGVLLALVIVEELAEQDEDLQALFDMVAYALRGGAGALAAGTIQASASGAGLEIPQWGAAMVGAGLAVGTHHLRAQLHQQLVGAGEGVLSPRTWLAWLELGGVLGLMVAIVLAPILALGFVVVASLAGVGVIVAKRALEDRVWRRACDGCGARVRVEARRCPGCRQAVEVARWRG
;
A
#
# COMPACT_ATOMS: atom_id res chain seq x y z
N MET A 1 -13.66 3.78 -22.60
CA MET A 1 -14.28 2.60 -21.97
C MET A 1 -13.25 1.65 -21.37
N ILE A 2 -12.42 0.94 -22.17
CA ILE A 2 -11.43 -0.03 -21.61
C ILE A 2 -10.42 0.64 -20.66
N ALA A 3 -9.81 1.75 -21.06
CA ALA A 3 -8.86 2.48 -20.23
C ALA A 3 -9.47 2.96 -18.90
N GLU A 4 -10.76 3.28 -18.89
CA GLU A 4 -11.48 3.72 -17.70
C GLU A 4 -11.73 2.55 -16.73
N LEU A 5 -12.12 1.39 -17.27
CA LEU A 5 -12.26 0.16 -16.48
C LEU A 5 -10.93 -0.26 -15.84
N VAL A 6 -9.85 -0.22 -16.62
CA VAL A 6 -8.49 -0.50 -16.10
C VAL A 6 -8.10 0.51 -15.03
N ALA A 7 -8.38 1.80 -15.25
CA ALA A 7 -8.09 2.84 -14.27
C ALA A 7 -8.84 2.60 -12.96
N ARG A 8 -10.14 2.31 -13.02
CA ARG A 8 -10.94 1.99 -11.82
C ARG A 8 -10.46 0.71 -11.14
N LEU A 9 -10.10 -0.34 -11.88
CA LEU A 9 -9.56 -1.59 -11.32
C LEU A 9 -8.28 -1.35 -10.54
N VAL A 10 -7.28 -0.73 -11.17
CA VAL A 10 -5.99 -0.50 -10.53
C VAL A 10 -6.13 0.40 -9.32
N SER A 11 -6.95 1.46 -9.43
CA SER A 11 -7.12 2.42 -8.34
C SER A 11 -7.91 1.84 -7.15
N THR A 12 -9.02 1.12 -7.36
CA THR A 12 -9.78 0.52 -6.24
C THR A 12 -9.00 -0.62 -5.59
N SER A 13 -8.28 -1.44 -6.36
CA SER A 13 -7.44 -2.50 -5.81
C SER A 13 -6.24 -1.95 -5.04
N ALA A 14 -5.61 -0.87 -5.51
CA ALA A 14 -4.56 -0.19 -4.75
C ALA A 14 -5.08 0.38 -3.41
N LEU A 15 -6.26 1.00 -3.42
CA LEU A 15 -6.91 1.52 -2.21
C LEU A 15 -7.24 0.41 -1.20
N ALA A 16 -7.71 -0.74 -1.68
CA ALA A 16 -7.94 -1.91 -0.83
C ALA A 16 -6.64 -2.39 -0.16
N GLY A 17 -5.49 -2.18 -0.79
CA GLY A 17 -4.17 -2.45 -0.20
C GLY A 17 -3.76 -1.46 0.89
N THR A 18 -4.20 -0.21 0.79
CA THR A 18 -3.95 0.79 1.85
C THR A 18 -4.88 0.61 3.03
N ARG A 19 -6.20 0.57 2.80
CA ARG A 19 -7.26 0.45 3.80
C ARG A 19 -8.35 -0.50 3.28
N ALA A 20 -8.32 -1.75 3.70
CA ALA A 20 -9.16 -2.79 3.10
C ALA A 20 -10.64 -2.54 3.36
N SER A 21 -10.99 -2.40 4.64
CA SER A 21 -12.36 -2.31 5.10
C SER A 21 -13.00 -0.99 4.69
N LEU A 22 -12.23 0.10 4.71
CA LEU A 22 -12.70 1.43 4.30
C LEU A 22 -13.01 1.46 2.81
N THR A 23 -12.15 0.87 1.99
CA THR A 23 -12.38 0.77 0.54
C THR A 23 -13.65 -0.02 0.24
N LEU A 24 -13.83 -1.17 0.90
CA LEU A 24 -15.05 -1.98 0.74
C LEU A 24 -16.30 -1.25 1.22
N LEU A 25 -16.22 -0.50 2.32
CA LEU A 25 -17.32 0.34 2.82
C LEU A 25 -17.69 1.42 1.78
N CYS A 26 -16.70 2.13 1.24
CA CYS A 26 -16.92 3.13 0.21
C CYS A 26 -17.52 2.53 -1.07
N LEU A 27 -17.06 1.34 -1.49
CA LEU A 27 -17.64 0.61 -2.63
C LEU A 27 -19.08 0.15 -2.35
N GLY A 28 -19.37 -0.33 -1.14
CA GLY A 28 -20.72 -0.72 -0.72
C GLY A 28 -21.68 0.48 -0.70
N LEU A 29 -21.23 1.63 -0.19
CA LEU A 29 -21.99 2.88 -0.22
C LEU A 29 -22.21 3.38 -1.65
N ALA A 30 -21.16 3.41 -2.49
CA ALA A 30 -21.28 3.80 -3.89
C ALA A 30 -22.25 2.88 -4.65
N GLY A 31 -22.22 1.57 -4.38
CA GLY A 31 -23.17 0.62 -4.92
C GLY A 31 -24.61 0.82 -4.43
N ARG A 32 -24.79 1.23 -3.17
CA ARG A 32 -26.11 1.55 -2.61
C ARG A 32 -26.75 2.78 -3.26
N PHE A 33 -25.95 3.74 -3.70
CA PHE A 33 -26.41 4.92 -4.43
C PHE A 33 -26.37 4.75 -5.96
N GLU A 34 -26.17 3.52 -6.45
CA GLU A 34 -26.13 3.19 -7.88
C GLU A 34 -25.04 3.95 -8.67
N LEU A 35 -24.02 4.47 -7.98
CA LEU A 35 -22.88 5.16 -8.60
C LEU A 35 -21.91 4.16 -9.26
N LEU A 36 -21.86 2.94 -8.74
CA LEU A 36 -21.03 1.83 -9.20
C LEU A 36 -21.78 0.51 -9.07
N ALA A 37 -21.42 -0.50 -9.87
CA ALA A 37 -21.93 -1.85 -9.68
C ALA A 37 -21.34 -2.46 -8.39
N ALA A 38 -22.21 -2.84 -7.45
CA ALA A 38 -21.77 -3.58 -6.27
C ALA A 38 -21.32 -5.00 -6.66
N PRO A 39 -20.27 -5.55 -6.04
CA PRO A 39 -19.76 -6.87 -6.42
C PRO A 39 -20.65 -7.97 -5.84
N HIS A 40 -21.28 -7.71 -4.68
CA HIS A 40 -22.19 -8.63 -4.03
C HIS A 40 -23.32 -7.86 -3.32
N PRO A 41 -24.59 -8.33 -3.41
CA PRO A 41 -25.74 -7.66 -2.79
C PRO A 41 -25.69 -7.50 -1.26
N TRP A 42 -24.87 -8.28 -0.54
CA TRP A 42 -24.79 -8.13 0.92
C TRP A 42 -24.10 -6.80 1.29
N MET A 43 -23.16 -6.30 0.47
CA MET A 43 -22.38 -5.09 0.74
C MET A 43 -23.21 -3.81 0.72
N THR A 44 -24.36 -3.81 0.04
CA THR A 44 -25.27 -2.66 -0.04
C THR A 44 -26.41 -2.73 0.99
N SER A 45 -26.52 -3.85 1.71
CA SER A 45 -27.49 -4.05 2.79
C SER A 45 -27.09 -3.28 4.05
N ASN A 46 -28.06 -2.89 4.88
CA ASN A 46 -27.79 -2.19 6.14
C ASN A 46 -26.87 -3.01 7.07
N VAL A 47 -27.07 -4.34 7.10
CA VAL A 47 -26.25 -5.26 7.89
C VAL A 47 -24.83 -5.32 7.35
N GLY A 48 -24.65 -5.46 6.03
CA GLY A 48 -23.33 -5.49 5.41
C GLY A 48 -22.54 -4.21 5.60
N LEU A 49 -23.19 -3.05 5.45
CA LEU A 49 -22.57 -1.75 5.72
C LEU A 49 -22.18 -1.61 7.21
N GLY A 50 -23.02 -2.09 8.13
CA GLY A 50 -22.71 -2.13 9.55
C GLY A 50 -21.48 -3.01 9.85
N VAL A 51 -21.38 -4.18 9.22
CA VAL A 51 -20.21 -5.08 9.35
C VAL A 51 -18.95 -4.43 8.78
N LEU A 52 -19.02 -3.82 7.59
CA LEU A 52 -17.88 -3.13 6.97
C LEU A 52 -17.42 -1.95 7.83
N LEU A 53 -18.34 -1.18 8.41
CA LEU A 53 -18.02 -0.11 9.35
C LEU A 53 -17.34 -0.64 10.62
N ALA A 54 -17.83 -1.76 11.18
CA ALA A 54 -17.18 -2.40 12.32
C ALA A 54 -15.76 -2.88 11.97
N LEU A 55 -15.56 -3.44 10.77
CA LEU A 55 -14.24 -3.83 10.28
C LEU A 55 -13.31 -2.64 10.09
N VAL A 56 -13.81 -1.48 9.62
CA VAL A 56 -13.03 -0.23 9.59
C VAL A 56 -12.55 0.13 10.99
N ILE A 57 -13.43 0.11 11.98
CA ILE A 57 -13.05 0.43 13.37
C ILE A 57 -11.98 -0.54 13.88
N VAL A 58 -12.16 -1.84 13.64
CA VAL A 58 -11.17 -2.86 14.03
C VAL A 58 -9.84 -2.65 13.31
N GLU A 59 -9.84 -2.34 12.01
CA GLU A 59 -8.63 -2.05 11.24
C GLU A 59 -7.91 -0.80 11.79
N GLU A 60 -8.64 0.27 12.12
CA GLU A 60 -8.05 1.47 12.74
C GLU A 60 -7.46 1.18 14.13
N LEU A 61 -8.14 0.39 14.96
CA LEU A 61 -7.64 -0.01 16.28
C LEU A 61 -6.40 -0.89 16.16
N ALA A 62 -6.38 -1.82 15.20
CA ALA A 62 -5.25 -2.70 14.95
C ALA A 62 -4.02 -1.95 14.43
N GLU A 63 -4.19 -0.81 13.75
CA GLU A 63 -3.06 0.01 13.29
C GLU A 63 -2.46 0.92 14.36
N GLN A 64 -3.20 1.18 15.43
CA GLN A 64 -2.70 1.97 16.56
C GLN A 64 -1.79 1.17 17.49
N ASP A 65 -1.94 -0.16 17.51
CA ASP A 65 -1.19 -1.06 18.39
C ASP A 65 -0.21 -1.92 17.58
N GLU A 66 1.08 -1.69 17.80
CA GLU A 66 2.17 -2.34 17.05
C GLU A 66 2.29 -3.84 17.38
N ASP A 67 1.96 -4.24 18.62
CA ASP A 67 1.96 -5.64 19.05
C ASP A 67 0.78 -6.39 18.42
N LEU A 68 -0.39 -5.74 18.39
CA LEU A 68 -1.57 -6.28 17.73
C LEU A 68 -1.34 -6.41 16.22
N GLN A 69 -0.71 -5.42 15.60
CA GLN A 69 -0.36 -5.46 14.19
C GLN A 69 0.56 -6.64 13.86
N ALA A 70 1.58 -6.92 14.69
CA ALA A 70 2.48 -8.06 14.48
C ALA A 70 1.75 -9.41 14.55
N LEU A 71 0.77 -9.55 15.46
CA LEU A 71 -0.03 -10.77 15.59
C LEU A 71 -0.95 -10.98 14.38
N PHE A 72 -1.47 -9.89 13.80
CA PHE A 72 -2.45 -9.94 12.73
C PHE A 72 -1.86 -9.74 11.33
N ASP A 73 -0.55 -9.62 11.16
CA ASP A 73 0.05 -9.25 9.87
C ASP A 73 -0.39 -10.19 8.73
N MET A 74 -0.34 -11.50 8.95
CA MET A 74 -0.80 -12.49 7.95
C MET A 74 -2.30 -12.35 7.63
N VAL A 75 -3.12 -12.08 8.65
CA VAL A 75 -4.56 -11.84 8.49
C VAL A 75 -4.78 -10.54 7.70
N ALA A 76 -3.96 -9.53 7.93
CA ALA A 76 -4.02 -8.24 7.25
C ALA A 76 -3.70 -8.37 5.76
N TYR A 77 -2.71 -9.20 5.39
CA TYR A 77 -2.44 -9.56 3.99
C TYR A 77 -3.61 -10.31 3.35
N ALA A 78 -4.21 -11.27 4.06
CA ALA A 78 -5.37 -12.02 3.57
C ALA A 78 -6.59 -11.11 3.38
N LEU A 79 -6.88 -10.24 4.36
CA LEU A 79 -7.97 -9.26 4.31
C LEU A 79 -7.79 -8.28 3.15
N ARG A 80 -6.58 -7.75 2.95
CA ARG A 80 -6.27 -6.82 1.85
C ARG A 80 -6.34 -7.50 0.49
N GLY A 81 -5.81 -8.72 0.36
CA GLY A 81 -5.96 -9.52 -0.86
C GLY A 81 -7.42 -9.82 -1.19
N GLY A 82 -8.20 -10.23 -0.18
CA GLY A 82 -9.65 -10.47 -0.32
C GLY A 82 -10.42 -9.20 -0.70
N ALA A 83 -10.12 -8.07 -0.06
CA ALA A 83 -10.72 -6.79 -0.39
C ALA A 83 -10.36 -6.33 -1.81
N GLY A 84 -9.11 -6.53 -2.24
CA GLY A 84 -8.66 -6.26 -3.61
C GLY A 84 -9.39 -7.12 -4.65
N ALA A 85 -9.59 -8.41 -4.36
CA ALA A 85 -10.36 -9.31 -5.22
C ALA A 85 -11.84 -8.89 -5.33
N LEU A 86 -12.46 -8.54 -4.20
CA LEU A 86 -13.84 -8.04 -4.17
C LEU A 86 -13.99 -6.70 -4.89
N ALA A 87 -13.03 -5.79 -4.72
CA ALA A 87 -12.98 -4.52 -5.43
C ALA A 87 -12.88 -4.75 -6.95
N ALA A 88 -12.05 -5.70 -7.40
CA ALA A 88 -11.97 -6.06 -8.82
C ALA A 88 -13.31 -6.61 -9.37
N GLY A 89 -14.07 -7.33 -8.54
CA GLY A 89 -15.42 -7.79 -8.88
C GLY A 89 -16.38 -6.66 -9.25
N THR A 90 -16.26 -5.48 -8.62
CA THR A 90 -17.10 -4.29 -8.95
C THR A 90 -16.87 -3.81 -10.38
N ILE A 91 -15.61 -3.85 -10.81
CA ILE A 91 -15.21 -3.42 -12.14
C ILE A 91 -15.62 -4.45 -13.16
N GLN A 92 -15.49 -5.73 -12.84
CA GLN A 92 -15.93 -6.79 -13.73
C GLN A 92 -17.44 -6.75 -13.97
N ALA A 93 -18.24 -6.52 -12.93
CA ALA A 93 -19.68 -6.32 -13.06
C ALA A 93 -20.02 -5.11 -13.95
N SER A 94 -19.16 -4.08 -13.96
CA SER A 94 -19.30 -2.92 -14.83
C SER A 94 -18.78 -3.19 -16.26
N ALA A 95 -17.80 -4.08 -16.43
CA ALA A 95 -17.15 -4.40 -17.70
C ALA A 95 -17.96 -5.38 -18.56
N SER A 96 -18.70 -6.30 -17.93
CA SER A 96 -19.60 -7.23 -18.64
C SER A 96 -20.71 -6.49 -19.37
N GLY A 97 -21.25 -5.41 -18.79
CA GLY A 97 -22.18 -4.50 -19.47
C GLY A 97 -21.58 -3.76 -20.67
N ALA A 98 -20.26 -3.73 -20.78
CA ALA A 98 -19.50 -3.08 -21.85
C ALA A 98 -18.96 -4.06 -22.91
N GLY A 99 -19.32 -5.36 -22.83
CA GLY A 99 -18.92 -6.38 -23.80
C GLY A 99 -17.47 -6.89 -23.65
N LEU A 100 -16.82 -6.64 -22.51
CA LEU A 100 -15.47 -7.13 -22.20
C LEU A 100 -15.54 -8.30 -21.22
N GLU A 101 -15.29 -9.51 -21.72
CA GLU A 101 -15.26 -10.72 -20.89
C GLU A 101 -13.85 -10.94 -20.32
N ILE A 102 -13.65 -10.51 -19.08
CA ILE A 102 -12.48 -10.88 -18.29
C ILE A 102 -12.86 -12.11 -17.44
N PRO A 103 -12.05 -13.18 -17.40
CA PRO A 103 -12.30 -14.31 -16.51
C PRO A 103 -12.35 -13.83 -15.05
N GLN A 104 -13.39 -14.23 -14.30
CA GLN A 104 -13.60 -13.80 -12.90
C GLN A 104 -12.38 -14.04 -12.00
N TRP A 105 -11.76 -15.20 -12.14
CA TRP A 105 -10.56 -15.54 -11.38
C TRP A 105 -9.37 -14.64 -11.75
N GLY A 106 -9.25 -14.21 -13.01
CA GLY A 106 -8.17 -13.36 -13.48
C GLY A 106 -8.26 -11.96 -12.89
N ALA A 107 -9.46 -11.35 -12.93
CA ALA A 107 -9.71 -10.05 -12.32
C ALA A 107 -9.47 -10.08 -10.80
N ALA A 108 -9.98 -11.12 -10.12
CA ALA A 108 -9.77 -11.32 -8.69
C ALA A 108 -8.28 -11.44 -8.34
N MET A 109 -7.50 -12.17 -9.13
CA MET A 109 -6.06 -12.33 -8.88
C MET A 109 -5.26 -11.06 -9.11
N VAL A 110 -5.58 -10.31 -10.17
CA VAL A 110 -4.97 -8.99 -10.40
C VAL A 110 -5.30 -8.04 -9.26
N GLY A 111 -6.58 -7.98 -8.85
CA GLY A 111 -7.01 -7.11 -7.76
C GLY A 111 -6.38 -7.47 -6.42
N ALA A 112 -6.35 -8.76 -6.07
CA ALA A 112 -5.68 -9.25 -4.87
C ALA A 112 -4.18 -8.96 -4.87
N GLY A 113 -3.50 -9.23 -5.99
CA GLY A 113 -2.07 -8.99 -6.13
C GLY A 113 -1.71 -7.51 -6.01
N LEU A 114 -2.49 -6.62 -6.63
CA LEU A 114 -2.31 -5.17 -6.50
C LEU A 114 -2.54 -4.68 -5.07
N ALA A 115 -3.57 -5.18 -4.39
CA ALA A 115 -3.84 -4.81 -3.00
C ALA A 115 -2.72 -5.29 -2.06
N VAL A 116 -2.30 -6.54 -2.19
CA VAL A 116 -1.18 -7.11 -1.42
C VAL A 116 0.13 -6.37 -1.69
N GLY A 117 0.43 -6.07 -2.94
CA GLY A 117 1.64 -5.32 -3.32
C GLY A 117 1.63 -3.89 -2.75
N THR A 118 0.48 -3.21 -2.83
CA THR A 118 0.32 -1.86 -2.27
C THR A 118 0.45 -1.89 -0.74
N HIS A 119 -0.14 -2.89 -0.10
CA HIS A 119 0.01 -3.10 1.34
C HIS A 119 1.47 -3.32 1.74
N HIS A 120 2.18 -4.15 0.99
CA HIS A 120 3.58 -4.45 1.27
C HIS A 120 4.44 -3.19 1.16
N LEU A 121 4.24 -2.38 0.11
CA LEU A 121 4.93 -1.10 -0.06
C LEU A 121 4.62 -0.15 1.10
N ARG A 122 3.35 -0.05 1.49
CA ARG A 122 2.92 0.72 2.65
C ARG A 122 3.60 0.26 3.93
N ALA A 123 3.57 -1.03 4.24
CA ALA A 123 4.19 -1.58 5.44
C ALA A 123 5.69 -1.27 5.49
N GLN A 124 6.38 -1.37 4.36
CA GLN A 124 7.78 -0.94 4.27
C GLN A 124 7.96 0.55 4.56
N LEU A 125 7.13 1.42 3.98
CA LEU A 125 7.19 2.87 4.23
C LEU A 125 7.00 3.19 5.72
N HIS A 126 6.01 2.58 6.38
CA HIS A 126 5.78 2.76 7.81
C HIS A 126 6.98 2.28 8.64
N GLN A 127 7.53 1.10 8.33
CA GLN A 127 8.75 0.60 8.97
C GLN A 127 9.94 1.56 8.81
N GLN A 128 10.07 2.22 7.66
CA GLN A 128 11.15 3.21 7.45
C GLN A 128 11.01 4.45 8.35
N LEU A 129 9.82 4.72 8.86
CA LEU A 129 9.49 5.87 9.72
C LEU A 129 9.45 5.51 11.21
N VAL A 130 9.61 4.24 11.58
CA VAL A 130 9.74 3.81 12.97
C VAL A 130 10.97 4.47 13.59
N GLY A 131 10.80 5.07 14.77
CA GLY A 131 11.85 5.81 15.48
C GLY A 131 12.14 7.22 14.93
N ALA A 132 11.44 7.67 13.88
CA ALA A 132 11.57 9.03 13.35
C ALA A 132 10.75 10.03 14.18
N GLY A 133 11.07 10.19 15.46
CA GLY A 133 10.41 11.13 16.38
C GLY A 133 9.10 10.62 16.98
N GLU A 134 8.90 10.87 18.27
CA GLU A 134 7.70 10.50 19.02
C GLU A 134 6.85 11.76 19.29
N GLY A 135 5.57 11.73 18.90
CA GLY A 135 4.63 12.83 19.15
C GLY A 135 3.53 12.98 18.08
N VAL A 136 2.62 13.94 18.30
CA VAL A 136 1.50 14.25 17.39
C VAL A 136 1.98 14.68 15.99
N LEU A 137 3.19 15.23 15.91
CA LEU A 137 3.85 15.63 14.67
C LEU A 137 4.81 14.55 14.13
N SER A 138 4.70 13.30 14.59
CA SER A 138 5.54 12.24 14.03
C SER A 138 5.23 12.06 12.53
N PRO A 139 6.23 11.82 11.69
CA PRO A 139 6.06 11.52 10.28
C PRO A 139 5.11 10.34 10.04
N ARG A 140 5.11 9.35 10.94
CA ARG A 140 4.23 8.18 10.88
C ARG A 140 2.77 8.58 11.06
N THR A 141 2.47 9.41 12.07
CA THR A 141 1.11 9.91 12.29
C THR A 141 0.62 10.71 11.09
N TRP A 142 1.42 11.64 10.58
CA TRP A 142 1.07 12.41 9.38
C TRP A 142 0.82 11.54 8.15
N LEU A 143 1.64 10.51 7.94
CA LEU A 143 1.42 9.56 6.85
C LEU A 143 0.08 8.83 7.00
N ALA A 144 -0.27 8.37 8.20
CA ALA A 144 -1.55 7.71 8.45
C ALA A 144 -2.76 8.62 8.16
N TRP A 145 -2.68 9.91 8.54
CA TRP A 145 -3.71 10.91 8.22
C TRP A 145 -3.83 11.15 6.71
N LEU A 146 -2.70 11.27 6.02
CA LEU A 146 -2.66 11.42 4.56
C LEU A 146 -3.22 10.20 3.85
N GLU A 147 -3.00 8.99 4.37
CA GLU A 147 -3.60 7.77 3.85
C GLU A 147 -5.12 7.77 4.01
N LEU A 148 -5.63 8.12 5.19
CA LEU A 148 -7.08 8.14 5.46
C LEU A 148 -7.78 9.16 4.55
N GLY A 149 -7.29 10.40 4.53
CA GLY A 149 -7.83 11.46 3.66
C GLY A 149 -7.62 11.15 2.18
N GLY A 150 -6.47 10.55 1.84
CA GLY A 150 -6.13 10.12 0.49
C GLY A 150 -7.05 9.03 -0.03
N VAL A 151 -7.40 8.03 0.78
CA VAL A 151 -8.35 6.96 0.41
C VAL A 151 -9.73 7.55 0.11
N LEU A 152 -10.25 8.41 1.00
CA LEU A 152 -11.56 9.04 0.80
C LEU A 152 -11.57 9.93 -0.44
N GLY A 153 -10.57 10.80 -0.60
CA GLY A 153 -10.44 11.67 -1.76
C GLY A 153 -10.29 10.90 -3.07
N LEU A 154 -9.51 9.82 -3.06
CA LEU A 154 -9.31 8.98 -4.22
C LEU A 154 -10.56 8.17 -4.56
N MET A 155 -11.33 7.71 -3.57
CA MET A 155 -12.64 7.07 -3.83
C MET A 155 -13.60 8.01 -4.56
N VAL A 156 -13.64 9.28 -4.18
CA VAL A 156 -14.42 10.29 -4.91
C VAL A 156 -13.88 10.47 -6.33
N ALA A 157 -12.56 10.57 -6.49
CA ALA A 157 -11.92 10.71 -7.79
C ALA A 157 -12.14 9.49 -8.70
N ILE A 158 -12.23 8.27 -8.15
CA ILE A 158 -12.53 7.05 -8.90
C ILE A 158 -13.92 7.11 -9.52
N VAL A 159 -14.88 7.75 -8.87
CA VAL A 159 -16.22 7.93 -9.41
C VAL A 159 -16.27 9.05 -10.45
N LEU A 160 -15.62 10.18 -10.18
CA LEU A 160 -15.73 11.39 -11.01
C LEU A 160 -14.74 11.45 -12.17
N ALA A 161 -13.51 11.01 -11.96
CA ALA A 161 -12.40 11.10 -12.91
C ALA A 161 -11.40 9.94 -12.75
N PRO A 162 -11.75 8.72 -13.18
CA PRO A 162 -10.95 7.50 -12.94
C PRO A 162 -9.51 7.57 -13.46
N ILE A 163 -9.29 8.23 -14.60
CA ILE A 163 -7.96 8.35 -15.20
C ILE A 163 -7.05 9.22 -14.34
N LEU A 164 -7.57 10.31 -13.76
CA LEU A 164 -6.83 11.13 -12.82
C LEU A 164 -6.53 10.35 -11.53
N ALA A 165 -7.48 9.55 -11.05
CA ALA A 165 -7.27 8.66 -9.91
C ALA A 165 -6.14 7.65 -10.18
N LEU A 166 -6.11 7.03 -11.36
CA LEU A 166 -5.01 6.15 -11.77
C LEU A 166 -3.67 6.90 -11.78
N GLY A 167 -3.63 8.10 -12.36
CA GLY A 167 -2.42 8.94 -12.37
C GLY A 167 -1.89 9.20 -10.96
N PHE A 168 -2.79 9.52 -10.02
CA PHE A 168 -2.44 9.71 -8.61
C PHE A 168 -1.84 8.44 -7.99
N VAL A 169 -2.46 7.26 -8.21
CA VAL A 169 -1.96 5.97 -7.71
C VAL A 169 -0.57 5.66 -8.25
N VAL A 170 -0.34 5.87 -9.55
CA VAL A 170 0.96 5.63 -10.19
C VAL A 170 2.02 6.54 -9.59
N VAL A 171 1.74 7.85 -9.48
CA VAL A 171 2.67 8.82 -8.90
C VAL A 171 2.98 8.50 -7.44
N ALA A 172 1.96 8.19 -6.62
CA ALA A 172 2.14 7.84 -5.22
C ALA A 172 2.98 6.56 -5.05
N SER A 173 2.73 5.54 -5.88
CA SER A 173 3.50 4.28 -5.86
C SER A 173 4.97 4.50 -6.24
N LEU A 174 5.23 5.28 -7.31
CA LEU A 174 6.59 5.62 -7.73
C LEU A 174 7.31 6.47 -6.69
N ALA A 175 6.63 7.42 -6.07
CA ALA A 175 7.18 8.23 -4.98
C ALA A 175 7.55 7.36 -3.78
N GLY A 176 6.67 6.43 -3.36
CA GLY A 176 6.95 5.49 -2.28
C GLY A 176 8.19 4.63 -2.54
N VAL A 177 8.30 4.04 -3.72
CA VAL A 177 9.50 3.29 -4.13
C VAL A 177 10.73 4.18 -4.16
N GLY A 178 10.60 5.40 -4.68
CA GLY A 178 11.66 6.40 -4.72
C GLY A 178 12.21 6.74 -3.34
N VAL A 179 11.34 6.93 -2.34
CA VAL A 179 11.72 7.19 -0.95
C VAL A 179 12.52 6.01 -0.37
N ILE A 180 12.07 4.77 -0.59
CA ILE A 180 12.75 3.56 -0.10
C ILE A 180 14.14 3.43 -0.72
N VAL A 181 14.26 3.61 -2.03
CA VAL A 181 15.53 3.55 -2.75
C VAL A 181 16.47 4.67 -2.32
N ALA A 182 15.96 5.90 -2.20
CA ALA A 182 16.74 7.06 -1.78
C ALA A 182 17.29 6.88 -0.36
N LYS A 183 16.47 6.41 0.59
CA LYS A 183 16.93 6.12 1.96
C LYS A 183 18.03 5.06 1.96
N ARG A 184 17.83 3.93 1.25
CA ARG A 184 18.86 2.88 1.13
C ARG A 184 20.16 3.41 0.54
N ALA A 185 20.07 4.25 -0.50
CA ALA A 185 21.24 4.86 -1.12
C ALA A 185 21.96 5.85 -0.18
N LEU A 186 21.22 6.61 0.64
CA LEU A 186 21.79 7.50 1.66
C LEU A 186 22.48 6.72 2.77
N GLU A 187 21.83 5.67 3.29
CA GLU A 187 22.45 4.76 4.26
C GLU A 187 23.74 4.16 3.69
N ASP A 188 23.71 3.65 2.46
CA ASP A 188 24.90 3.10 1.81
C ASP A 188 26.02 4.14 1.67
N ARG A 189 25.71 5.42 1.50
CA ARG A 189 26.73 6.49 1.44
C ARG A 189 27.30 6.81 2.81
N VAL A 190 26.46 6.90 3.84
CA VAL A 190 26.88 7.22 5.22
C VAL A 190 27.71 6.09 5.82
N TRP A 191 27.35 4.83 5.54
CA TRP A 191 27.99 3.66 6.13
C TRP A 191 29.18 3.12 5.33
N ARG A 192 29.63 3.85 4.31
CA ARG A 192 30.81 3.49 3.52
C ARG A 192 31.87 4.58 3.58
N ARG A 193 33.13 4.17 3.70
CA ARG A 193 34.30 5.04 3.69
C ARG A 193 35.31 4.56 2.65
N ALA A 194 36.24 5.44 2.26
CA ALA A 194 37.34 5.05 1.40
C ALA A 194 38.35 4.18 2.19
N CYS A 195 38.90 3.16 1.53
CA CYS A 195 40.02 2.38 2.05
C CYS A 195 41.32 3.18 1.93
N ASP A 196 42.13 3.21 2.98
CA ASP A 196 43.40 3.95 2.99
C ASP A 196 44.43 3.38 1.99
N GLY A 197 44.37 2.07 1.69
CA GLY A 197 45.33 1.43 0.79
C GLY A 197 44.98 1.54 -0.71
N CYS A 198 43.70 1.41 -1.07
CA CYS A 198 43.29 1.34 -2.49
C CYS A 198 42.12 2.27 -2.88
N GLY A 199 41.60 3.07 -1.96
CA GLY A 199 40.50 4.01 -2.21
C GLY A 199 39.12 3.37 -2.43
N ALA A 200 39.00 2.03 -2.42
CA ALA A 200 37.72 1.35 -2.59
C ALA A 200 36.73 1.71 -1.47
N ARG A 201 35.44 1.85 -1.81
CA ARG A 201 34.39 2.13 -0.81
C ARG A 201 34.06 0.89 0.00
N VAL A 202 34.55 0.85 1.23
CA VAL A 202 34.34 -0.23 2.19
C VAL A 202 33.27 0.15 3.20
N ARG A 203 32.48 -0.81 3.65
CA ARG A 203 31.57 -0.60 4.78
C ARG A 203 32.37 -0.29 6.04
N VAL A 204 31.84 0.56 6.91
CA VAL A 204 32.51 0.95 8.16
C VAL A 204 32.76 -0.22 9.12
N GLU A 205 31.95 -1.28 9.02
CA GLU A 205 32.03 -2.53 9.79
C GLU A 205 33.00 -3.57 9.19
N ALA A 206 33.53 -3.33 7.99
CA ALA A 206 34.33 -4.31 7.28
C ALA A 206 35.75 -4.43 7.87
N ARG A 207 36.14 -5.66 8.25
CA ARG A 207 37.50 -5.98 8.73
C ARG A 207 38.53 -6.17 7.62
N ARG A 208 38.08 -6.38 6.38
CA ARG A 208 38.94 -6.54 5.20
C ARG A 208 38.37 -5.78 4.02
N CYS A 209 39.25 -5.16 3.24
CA CYS A 209 38.87 -4.48 2.01
C CYS A 209 38.57 -5.51 0.91
N PRO A 210 37.44 -5.42 0.18
CA PRO A 210 37.13 -6.35 -0.91
C PRO A 210 38.06 -6.16 -2.13
N GLY A 211 38.66 -4.98 -2.28
CA GLY A 211 39.62 -4.68 -3.36
C GLY A 211 41.01 -5.24 -3.07
N CYS A 212 41.74 -4.64 -2.13
CA CYS A 212 43.13 -5.01 -1.83
C CYS A 212 43.29 -6.16 -0.82
N ARG A 213 42.21 -6.68 -0.23
CA ARG A 213 42.20 -7.73 0.82
C ARG A 213 42.99 -7.42 2.09
N GLN A 214 43.54 -6.21 2.22
CA GLN A 214 44.21 -5.76 3.45
C GLN A 214 43.20 -5.66 4.61
N ALA A 215 43.71 -5.84 5.82
CA ALA A 215 42.96 -5.59 7.03
C ALA A 215 42.63 -4.10 7.14
N VAL A 216 41.38 -3.78 7.48
CA VAL A 216 40.92 -2.41 7.69
C VAL A 216 40.32 -2.33 9.09
N GLU A 217 40.68 -1.30 9.85
CA GLU A 217 40.26 -1.13 11.24
C GLU A 217 38.77 -0.78 11.31
N VAL A 218 37.96 -1.47 12.11
CA VAL A 218 36.52 -1.21 12.15
C VAL A 218 36.24 0.18 12.74
N ALA A 219 35.64 1.07 11.95
CA ALA A 219 35.37 2.45 12.38
C ALA A 219 34.13 2.53 13.28
N ARG A 220 33.09 1.73 12.99
CA ARG A 220 31.87 1.66 13.80
C ARG A 220 31.19 0.31 13.60
N TRP A 221 30.71 -0.28 14.68
CA TRP A 221 29.82 -1.44 14.63
C TRP A 221 28.38 -0.99 14.41
N ARG A 222 27.66 -1.66 13.50
CA ARG A 222 26.21 -1.51 13.35
C ARG A 222 25.56 -2.33 14.46
N GLY A 223 25.10 -1.65 15.51
CA GLY A 223 24.26 -2.24 16.55
C GLY A 223 22.82 -2.32 16.08
#